data_AF-A0A431UWC3-F1
#
_entry.id   AF-A0A431UWC3-F1
#
_cell.length_a   1.000
_cell.length_b   1.000
_cell.length_c   1.000
_cell.angle_alpha   90.00
_cell.angle_beta   90.00
_cell.angle_gamma   90.00
#
_symmetry.space_group_name_H-M   'P 1'
#
loop_
_entity.id
_entity.type
_entity.pdbx_description
1 polymer ?
#
loop_
_entity_poly.entity_id
_entity_poly.type
_entity_poly.pdbx_seq_one_letter_code
_entity_poly.pdbx_strand_id
1 'polypeptide(L)'
;MKYAISFFGLLILIISGVLFFQYQVYSDKLEAGEGDFYYTQEIEITYRSNSLDIRQHFKNLPNQTIDIVWPKNAESPDCSIESETSCSRLSEDKSKFEKGDALSQSLSYIIPLDGGLKSKQLIKDIFVGLSNGKVSYSTVHISTDSEILGQWITGLPLIGQQQLSLVNYALFSGAGPVSEVYWQDGNIKLQKSTDNLSIFSKSALSNELLKGLENLHFLNDKHIAIVQGQNLSSQQGKRILFLGDLTIDSIEKNVIVSQAKSLYDFGDSPKWLSQVVASFITDSEIGGKKSTEIVDTLKNQMTDEQLKEWVERLEKLKGEKVSPKILDEGLSEVFGHHTQYLSLNASIEGIFPFLFNDNRGVYVGTDQIDNVKVVFKDGFVYYTADPLLKHLGYEVSVGKNGYYVRNEASNFRFPKDYGFYVYNETRYNTVSEPVIEIAGSHYVEETWLQRLFAVEIDKSDNAISIKPTATLQQ
;
A
#
# COMPACT_ATOMS: atom_id res chain seq x y z
N MET A 1 -45.96 -8.13 -34.91
CA MET A 1 -44.78 -8.63 -35.65
C MET A 1 -43.95 -7.50 -36.28
N LYS A 2 -44.53 -6.58 -37.08
CA LYS A 2 -43.77 -5.45 -37.69
C LYS A 2 -43.09 -4.50 -36.69
N TYR A 3 -43.76 -4.15 -35.59
CA TYR A 3 -43.19 -3.30 -34.54
C TYR A 3 -42.04 -3.97 -33.77
N ALA A 4 -42.12 -5.28 -33.55
CA ALA A 4 -41.05 -6.04 -32.91
C ALA A 4 -39.79 -6.13 -33.80
N ILE A 5 -39.97 -6.32 -35.11
CA ILE A 5 -38.86 -6.34 -36.08
C ILE A 5 -38.19 -4.96 -36.18
N SER A 6 -38.98 -3.89 -36.22
CA SER A 6 -38.46 -2.51 -36.24
C SER A 6 -37.69 -2.17 -34.95
N PHE A 7 -38.22 -2.55 -33.79
CA PHE A 7 -37.57 -2.36 -32.50
C PHE A 7 -36.25 -3.14 -32.41
N PHE A 8 -36.23 -4.41 -32.85
CA PHE A 8 -35.02 -5.22 -32.85
C PHE A 8 -33.96 -4.68 -33.82
N GLY A 9 -34.38 -4.17 -34.99
CA GLY A 9 -33.49 -3.51 -35.94
C GLY A 9 -32.84 -2.24 -35.38
N LEU A 10 -33.61 -1.41 -34.66
CA LEU A 10 -33.09 -0.23 -33.98
C LEU A 10 -32.07 -0.61 -32.90
N LEU A 11 -32.36 -1.65 -32.13
CA LEU A 11 -31.51 -2.12 -31.04
C LEU A 11 -30.16 -2.68 -31.58
N ILE A 12 -30.18 -3.41 -32.69
CA ILE A 12 -28.97 -3.85 -33.39
C ILE A 12 -28.15 -2.66 -33.92
N LEU A 13 -28.82 -1.62 -34.44
CA LEU A 13 -28.14 -0.41 -34.91
C LEU A 13 -27.45 0.33 -33.76
N ILE A 14 -28.11 0.42 -32.60
CA ILE A 14 -27.53 1.03 -31.40
C ILE A 14 -26.35 0.20 -30.89
N ILE A 15 -26.49 -1.12 -30.76
CA ILE A 15 -25.38 -2.00 -30.31
C ILE A 15 -24.20 -1.91 -31.28
N SER A 16 -24.45 -1.99 -32.59
CA SER A 16 -23.39 -1.88 -33.61
C SER A 16 -22.71 -0.52 -33.56
N GLY A 17 -23.47 0.57 -33.36
CA GLY A 17 -22.92 1.91 -33.20
C GLY A 17 -22.04 2.03 -31.95
N VAL A 18 -22.51 1.53 -30.80
CA VAL A 18 -21.73 1.53 -29.56
C VAL A 18 -20.46 0.69 -29.70
N LEU A 19 -20.55 -0.50 -30.30
CA LEU A 19 -19.39 -1.36 -30.55
C LEU A 19 -18.39 -0.69 -31.50
N PHE A 20 -18.85 0.01 -32.54
CA PHE A 20 -17.99 0.76 -33.45
C PHE A 20 -17.26 1.89 -32.72
N PHE A 21 -17.97 2.68 -31.89
CA PHE A 21 -17.34 3.72 -31.09
C PHE A 21 -16.36 3.15 -30.04
N GLN A 22 -16.70 2.04 -29.39
CA GLN A 22 -15.80 1.37 -28.46
C GLN A 22 -14.54 0.85 -29.16
N TYR A 23 -14.70 0.27 -30.36
CA TYR A 23 -13.58 -0.18 -31.17
C TYR A 23 -12.70 0.99 -31.61
N GLN A 24 -13.31 2.09 -32.08
CA GLN A 24 -12.56 3.27 -32.49
C GLN A 24 -11.78 3.89 -31.33
N VAL A 25 -12.41 4.06 -30.16
CA VAL A 25 -11.72 4.57 -28.95
C VAL A 25 -10.60 3.61 -28.51
N TYR A 26 -10.81 2.31 -28.58
CA TYR A 26 -9.78 1.32 -28.27
C TYR A 26 -8.62 1.38 -29.26
N SER A 27 -8.91 1.49 -30.56
CA SER A 27 -7.91 1.67 -31.61
C SER A 27 -7.13 2.97 -31.46
N ASP A 28 -7.79 4.09 -31.22
CA ASP A 28 -7.14 5.40 -31.02
C ASP A 28 -6.21 5.36 -29.79
N LYS A 29 -6.62 4.70 -28.70
CA LYS A 29 -5.77 4.50 -27.52
C LYS A 29 -4.54 3.63 -27.79
N LEU A 30 -4.69 2.56 -28.58
CA LEU A 30 -3.57 1.73 -29.00
C LEU A 30 -2.61 2.51 -29.90
N GLU A 31 -3.14 3.30 -30.84
CA GLU A 31 -2.32 4.14 -31.71
C GLU A 31 -1.59 5.25 -30.94
N ALA A 32 -2.21 5.78 -29.88
CA ALA A 32 -1.60 6.75 -28.97
C ALA A 32 -0.62 6.13 -27.96
N GLY A 33 -0.49 4.80 -27.89
CA GLY A 33 0.37 4.12 -26.92
C GLY A 33 -0.16 4.11 -25.47
N GLU A 34 -1.43 4.45 -25.27
CA GLU A 34 -2.09 4.58 -23.96
C GLU A 34 -2.68 3.26 -23.42
N GLY A 35 -2.54 2.16 -24.16
CA GLY A 35 -3.04 0.84 -23.76
C GLY A 35 -2.01 0.01 -22.98
N ASP A 36 -2.46 -0.63 -21.90
CA ASP A 36 -1.71 -1.69 -21.22
C ASP A 36 -1.43 -2.86 -22.18
N PHE A 37 -0.20 -3.36 -22.19
CA PHE A 37 0.17 -4.54 -22.98
C PHE A 37 1.03 -5.52 -22.17
N TYR A 38 1.13 -6.76 -22.64
CA TYR A 38 1.94 -7.79 -22.00
C TYR A 38 3.10 -8.21 -22.90
N TYR A 39 4.28 -8.39 -22.31
CA TYR A 39 5.47 -8.83 -23.03
C TYR A 39 6.27 -9.84 -22.21
N THR A 40 7.11 -10.62 -22.88
CA THR A 40 8.10 -11.49 -22.22
C THR A 40 9.48 -10.89 -22.38
N GLN A 41 10.36 -11.19 -21.42
CA GLN A 41 11.73 -10.68 -21.44
C GLN A 41 12.75 -11.76 -21.17
N GLU A 42 13.91 -11.63 -21.80
CA GLU A 42 15.10 -12.42 -21.59
C GLU A 42 16.25 -11.46 -21.26
N ILE A 43 16.95 -11.71 -20.17
CA ILE A 43 17.91 -10.78 -19.59
C ILE A 43 19.23 -11.50 -19.41
N GLU A 44 20.28 -10.99 -20.04
CA GLU A 44 21.64 -11.48 -19.85
C GLU A 44 22.41 -10.48 -19.00
N ILE A 45 23.02 -10.95 -17.93
CA ILE A 45 23.85 -10.17 -17.02
C ILE A 45 25.23 -10.76 -17.01
N THR A 46 26.23 -9.98 -17.40
CA THR A 46 27.64 -10.36 -17.30
C THR A 46 28.35 -9.40 -16.34
N TYR A 47 28.84 -9.91 -15.22
CA TYR A 47 29.67 -9.10 -14.33
C TYR A 47 31.09 -9.00 -14.87
N ARG A 48 31.58 -7.78 -15.14
CA ARG A 48 32.97 -7.51 -15.53
C ARG A 48 33.45 -6.20 -14.94
N SER A 49 34.69 -6.15 -14.47
CA SER A 49 35.37 -4.90 -14.07
C SER A 49 34.53 -3.98 -13.17
N ASN A 50 33.91 -4.53 -12.13
CA ASN A 50 33.04 -3.79 -11.19
C ASN A 50 31.76 -3.20 -11.81
N SER A 51 31.27 -3.80 -12.89
CA SER A 51 30.02 -3.41 -13.53
C SER A 51 29.20 -4.63 -13.94
N LEU A 52 27.91 -4.43 -14.13
CA LEU A 52 27.01 -5.38 -14.77
C LEU A 52 26.77 -4.91 -16.20
N ASP A 53 27.26 -5.67 -17.17
CA ASP A 53 26.89 -5.51 -18.58
C ASP A 53 25.59 -6.27 -18.80
N ILE A 54 24.52 -5.54 -19.11
CA ILE A 54 23.15 -6.07 -19.17
C ILE A 54 22.63 -5.97 -20.60
N ARG A 55 22.11 -7.09 -21.10
CA ARG A 55 21.34 -7.16 -22.35
C ARG A 55 19.92 -7.60 -22.03
N GLN A 56 18.94 -6.91 -22.59
CA GLN A 56 17.54 -7.23 -22.42
C GLN A 56 16.85 -7.36 -23.76
N HIS A 57 16.23 -8.52 -23.97
CA HIS A 57 15.48 -8.86 -25.16
C HIS A 57 14.00 -8.88 -24.81
N PHE A 58 13.26 -7.97 -25.41
CA PHE A 58 11.81 -7.86 -25.26
C PHE A 58 11.14 -8.60 -26.40
N LYS A 59 10.12 -9.41 -26.10
CA LYS A 59 9.36 -10.19 -27.09
C LYS A 59 7.86 -9.97 -26.91
N ASN A 60 7.10 -10.13 -28.00
CA ASN A 60 5.66 -9.87 -28.09
C ASN A 60 5.29 -8.38 -27.93
N LEU A 61 6.12 -7.48 -28.45
CA LEU A 61 5.85 -6.04 -28.41
C LEU A 61 4.70 -5.67 -29.38
N PRO A 62 3.71 -4.87 -28.95
CA PRO A 62 2.64 -4.39 -29.81
C PRO A 62 3.17 -3.42 -30.88
N ASN A 63 2.37 -3.24 -31.94
CA ASN A 63 2.65 -2.28 -33.01
C ASN A 63 2.18 -0.86 -32.63
N GLN A 64 2.83 -0.28 -31.62
CA GLN A 64 2.60 1.08 -31.14
C GLN A 64 3.93 1.71 -30.71
N THR A 65 3.94 3.02 -30.47
CA THR A 65 5.08 3.68 -29.84
C THR A 65 5.12 3.32 -28.35
N ILE A 66 6.30 2.99 -27.83
CA ILE A 66 6.50 2.52 -26.45
C ILE A 66 7.68 3.27 -25.85
N ASP A 67 7.44 4.01 -24.77
CA ASP A 67 8.51 4.70 -24.06
C ASP A 67 9.37 3.73 -23.25
N ILE A 68 10.68 3.94 -23.30
CA ILE A 68 11.69 3.16 -22.59
C ILE A 68 12.04 3.88 -21.30
N VAL A 69 11.90 3.18 -20.17
CA VAL A 69 12.26 3.67 -18.84
C VAL A 69 13.62 3.10 -18.45
N TRP A 70 14.67 3.90 -18.67
CA TRP A 70 16.04 3.53 -18.34
C TRP A 70 16.31 3.55 -16.82
N PRO A 71 17.12 2.60 -16.30
CA PRO A 71 17.70 2.70 -14.97
C PRO A 71 18.45 4.02 -14.75
N LYS A 72 18.33 4.62 -13.56
CA LYS A 72 18.98 5.90 -13.25
C LYS A 72 20.51 5.89 -13.42
N ASN A 73 21.12 4.73 -13.18
CA ASN A 73 22.57 4.54 -13.25
C ASN A 73 22.99 3.80 -14.53
N ALA A 74 22.13 3.73 -15.55
CA ALA A 74 22.50 3.12 -16.83
C ALA A 74 23.51 4.00 -17.57
N GLU A 75 24.63 3.40 -17.93
CA GLU A 75 25.66 3.99 -18.77
C GLU A 75 25.67 3.33 -20.15
N SER A 76 26.04 4.11 -21.17
CA SER A 76 26.18 3.64 -22.56
C SER A 76 24.96 2.87 -23.08
N PRO A 77 23.72 3.40 -22.97
CA PRO A 77 22.55 2.74 -23.52
C PRO A 77 22.71 2.57 -25.02
N ASP A 78 22.50 1.35 -25.51
CA ASP A 78 22.63 1.01 -26.92
C ASP A 78 21.71 -0.13 -27.33
N CYS A 79 21.70 -0.44 -28.62
CA CYS A 79 20.99 -1.59 -29.13
C CYS A 79 21.88 -2.85 -29.15
N SER A 80 21.34 -3.97 -28.69
CA SER A 80 22.01 -5.27 -28.80
C SER A 80 21.62 -5.96 -30.10
N ILE A 81 22.50 -5.93 -31.10
CA ILE A 81 22.24 -6.54 -32.41
C ILE A 81 22.42 -8.07 -32.30
N GLU A 82 21.30 -8.80 -32.25
CA GLU A 82 21.28 -10.27 -32.41
C GLU A 82 20.76 -10.70 -33.79
N SER A 83 19.90 -9.88 -34.38
CA SER A 83 19.31 -10.08 -35.70
C SER A 83 19.10 -8.72 -36.38
N GLU A 84 18.86 -8.72 -37.70
CA GLU A 84 18.63 -7.49 -38.47
C GLU A 84 17.44 -6.65 -37.95
N THR A 85 16.48 -7.27 -37.26
CA THR A 85 15.27 -6.60 -36.75
C THR A 85 15.33 -6.27 -35.25
N SER A 86 16.36 -6.70 -34.52
CA SER A 86 16.49 -6.50 -33.06
C SER A 86 16.51 -5.02 -32.64
N CYS A 87 16.81 -4.11 -33.57
CA CYS A 87 16.99 -2.68 -33.33
C CYS A 87 16.12 -1.81 -34.23
N SER A 88 15.27 -2.40 -35.06
CA SER A 88 14.60 -1.69 -36.16
C SER A 88 13.60 -0.62 -35.71
N ARG A 89 13.14 -0.69 -34.46
CA ARG A 89 12.18 0.25 -33.88
C ARG A 89 12.82 1.22 -32.89
N LEU A 90 14.09 1.06 -32.53
CA LEU A 90 14.71 1.95 -31.55
C LEU A 90 14.90 3.36 -32.12
N SER A 91 14.40 4.38 -31.42
CA SER A 91 14.58 5.77 -31.81
C SER A 91 16.04 6.22 -31.73
N GLU A 92 16.43 7.25 -32.49
CA GLU A 92 17.81 7.76 -32.50
C GLU A 92 18.30 8.24 -31.12
N ASP A 93 17.39 8.83 -30.33
CA ASP A 93 17.64 9.27 -28.95
C ASP A 93 17.53 8.13 -27.92
N LYS A 94 17.22 6.91 -28.36
CA LYS A 94 17.10 5.68 -27.55
C LYS A 94 16.07 5.79 -26.42
N SER A 95 15.12 6.72 -26.53
CA SER A 95 14.09 6.96 -25.50
C SER A 95 12.83 6.12 -25.69
N LYS A 96 12.61 5.56 -26.88
CA LYS A 96 11.39 4.82 -27.22
C LYS A 96 11.60 3.78 -28.32
N PHE A 97 10.68 2.82 -28.39
CA PHE A 97 10.45 2.01 -29.58
C PHE A 97 9.36 2.66 -30.42
N GLU A 98 9.66 2.98 -31.67
CA GLU A 98 8.72 3.48 -32.66
C GLU A 98 7.73 2.40 -33.11
N LYS A 99 6.63 2.84 -33.72
CA LYS A 99 5.64 1.95 -34.34
C LYS A 99 6.31 1.08 -35.41
N GLY A 100 6.05 -0.22 -35.40
CA GLY A 100 6.60 -1.17 -36.36
C GLY A 100 6.18 -2.61 -36.10
N ASP A 101 6.30 -3.44 -37.14
CA ASP A 101 5.84 -4.84 -37.12
C ASP A 101 6.78 -5.79 -36.37
N ALA A 102 8.01 -5.34 -36.04
CA ALA A 102 8.95 -6.15 -35.30
C ALA A 102 8.45 -6.37 -33.86
N LEU A 103 8.12 -7.62 -33.53
CA LEU A 103 7.62 -8.02 -32.21
C LEU A 103 8.71 -8.20 -31.17
N SER A 104 9.98 -8.00 -31.54
CA SER A 104 11.12 -8.17 -30.64
C SER A 104 12.11 -7.04 -30.81
N GLN A 105 12.61 -6.52 -29.69
CA GLN A 105 13.64 -5.47 -29.64
C GLN A 105 14.66 -5.82 -28.55
N SER A 106 15.89 -5.34 -28.68
CA SER A 106 16.99 -5.71 -27.78
C SER A 106 17.82 -4.51 -27.38
N LEU A 107 18.02 -4.32 -26.08
CA LEU A 107 18.79 -3.20 -25.52
C LEU A 107 20.02 -3.72 -24.78
N SER A 108 21.10 -2.96 -24.79
CA SER A 108 22.31 -3.19 -24.01
C SER A 108 22.71 -1.95 -23.23
N TYR A 109 23.20 -2.11 -22.01
CA TYR A 109 23.64 -1.01 -21.16
C TYR A 109 24.49 -1.54 -20.00
N ILE A 110 25.21 -0.63 -19.36
CA ILE A 110 26.13 -0.96 -18.26
C ILE A 110 25.60 -0.35 -16.96
N ILE A 111 25.59 -1.13 -15.89
CA ILE A 111 25.32 -0.66 -14.53
C ILE A 111 26.61 -0.72 -13.71
N PRO A 112 27.22 0.43 -13.34
CA PRO A 112 28.40 0.45 -12.50
C PRO A 112 28.05 0.00 -11.07
N LEU A 113 28.95 -0.76 -10.44
CA LEU A 113 28.85 -1.15 -9.03
C LEU A 113 29.96 -0.45 -8.25
N ASP A 114 29.58 0.50 -7.40
CA ASP A 114 30.53 1.26 -6.57
C ASP A 114 31.34 0.36 -5.62
N GLY A 115 32.62 0.18 -5.95
CA GLY A 115 33.52 -0.71 -5.23
C GLY A 115 33.30 -2.19 -5.51
N GLY A 116 32.72 -2.52 -6.67
CA GLY A 116 32.56 -3.88 -7.17
C GLY A 116 31.47 -4.69 -6.48
N LEU A 117 31.45 -5.98 -6.80
CA LEU A 117 30.50 -6.93 -6.26
C LEU A 117 30.83 -7.28 -4.80
N LYS A 118 29.97 -6.86 -3.87
CA LYS A 118 30.13 -7.09 -2.43
C LYS A 118 29.20 -8.20 -1.97
N SER A 119 29.65 -8.99 -0.99
CA SER A 119 28.77 -9.99 -0.39
C SER A 119 27.56 -9.35 0.29
N LYS A 120 26.42 -10.04 0.22
CA LYS A 120 25.14 -9.62 0.77
C LYS A 120 24.59 -8.35 0.11
N GLN A 121 24.95 -8.11 -1.14
CA GLN A 121 24.53 -6.94 -1.89
C GLN A 121 23.22 -7.24 -2.63
N LEU A 122 22.18 -6.49 -2.28
CA LEU A 122 20.91 -6.44 -3.02
C LEU A 122 20.99 -5.28 -4.01
N ILE A 123 20.88 -5.59 -5.30
CA ILE A 123 21.02 -4.64 -6.39
C ILE A 123 19.63 -4.45 -7.01
N LYS A 124 19.11 -3.22 -6.95
CA LYS A 124 17.74 -2.84 -7.35
C LYS A 124 17.76 -1.86 -8.50
N ASP A 125 16.63 -1.77 -9.21
CA ASP A 125 16.38 -0.76 -10.24
C ASP A 125 17.44 -0.76 -11.35
N ILE A 126 17.87 -1.96 -11.76
CA ILE A 126 18.89 -2.19 -12.79
C ILE A 126 18.35 -2.67 -14.13
N PHE A 127 17.03 -2.84 -14.24
CA PHE A 127 16.39 -3.36 -15.44
C PHE A 127 15.59 -2.25 -16.14
N VAL A 128 15.64 -2.21 -17.47
CA VAL A 128 14.83 -1.32 -18.28
C VAL A 128 13.37 -1.73 -18.19
N GLY A 129 12.50 -0.75 -17.97
CA GLY A 129 11.05 -0.90 -18.04
C GLY A 129 10.48 -0.35 -19.34
N LEU A 130 9.26 -0.77 -19.70
CA LEU A 130 8.49 -0.22 -20.80
C LEU A 130 7.22 0.41 -20.25
N SER A 131 6.95 1.68 -20.59
CA SER A 131 5.74 2.37 -20.15
C SER A 131 4.49 1.61 -20.61
N ASN A 132 3.50 1.46 -19.71
CA ASN A 132 2.28 0.67 -19.93
C ASN A 132 2.51 -0.83 -20.22
N GLY A 133 3.75 -1.31 -20.14
CA GLY A 133 4.11 -2.69 -20.38
C GLY A 133 4.11 -3.52 -19.09
N LYS A 134 3.40 -4.65 -19.11
CA LYS A 134 3.35 -5.63 -18.02
C LYS A 134 4.14 -6.90 -18.41
N VAL A 135 5.18 -7.21 -17.66
CA VAL A 135 5.96 -8.44 -17.90
C VAL A 135 5.13 -9.66 -17.52
N SER A 136 4.88 -10.56 -18.47
CA SER A 136 4.19 -11.83 -18.22
C SER A 136 5.16 -12.93 -17.79
N TYR A 137 6.37 -12.98 -18.37
CA TYR A 137 7.38 -13.99 -18.09
C TYR A 137 8.80 -13.42 -18.26
N SER A 138 9.71 -13.85 -17.40
CA SER A 138 11.12 -13.44 -17.43
C SER A 138 12.05 -14.64 -17.41
N THR A 139 13.11 -14.58 -18.20
CA THR A 139 14.28 -15.46 -18.11
C THR A 139 15.52 -14.62 -17.85
N VAL A 140 16.35 -15.02 -16.88
CA VAL A 140 17.55 -14.28 -16.46
C VAL A 140 18.76 -15.20 -16.47
N HIS A 141 19.73 -14.83 -17.27
CA HIS A 141 21.05 -15.43 -17.39
C HIS A 141 22.05 -14.57 -16.63
N ILE A 142 22.81 -15.14 -15.71
CA ILE A 142 23.85 -14.42 -14.99
C ILE A 142 25.16 -15.15 -15.14
N SER A 143 26.17 -14.44 -15.65
CA SER A 143 27.52 -14.94 -15.86
C SER A 143 28.53 -14.08 -15.10
N THR A 144 29.48 -14.75 -14.45
CA THR A 144 30.61 -14.12 -13.74
C THR A 144 31.89 -14.90 -14.04
N ASP A 145 33.06 -14.30 -13.86
CA ASP A 145 34.33 -15.02 -14.01
C ASP A 145 34.41 -16.23 -13.07
N SER A 146 35.08 -17.31 -13.50
CA SER A 146 35.14 -18.58 -12.74
C SER A 146 35.76 -18.45 -11.35
N GLU A 147 36.59 -17.43 -11.13
CA GLU A 147 37.19 -17.09 -9.84
C GLU A 147 36.19 -16.49 -8.83
N ILE A 148 35.06 -15.95 -9.31
CA ILE A 148 34.03 -15.32 -8.48
C ILE A 148 33.08 -16.40 -7.98
N LEU A 149 33.32 -16.89 -6.77
CA LEU A 149 32.53 -17.93 -6.11
C LEU A 149 31.45 -17.32 -5.22
N GLY A 150 30.22 -17.82 -5.34
CA GLY A 150 29.08 -17.39 -4.54
C GLY A 150 27.77 -17.80 -5.18
N GLN A 151 26.68 -17.19 -4.72
CA GLN A 151 25.34 -17.50 -5.17
C GLN A 151 24.63 -16.23 -5.64
N TRP A 152 24.23 -16.22 -6.90
CA TRP A 152 23.22 -15.29 -7.41
C TRP A 152 21.83 -15.76 -6.99
N ILE A 153 20.96 -14.81 -6.66
CA ILE A 153 19.57 -15.06 -6.28
C ILE A 153 18.72 -13.97 -6.93
N THR A 154 17.58 -14.36 -7.51
CA THR A 154 16.58 -13.45 -8.03
C THR A 154 15.22 -13.76 -7.40
N GLY A 155 14.21 -12.94 -7.67
CA GLY A 155 12.82 -13.26 -7.33
C GLY A 155 12.21 -14.40 -8.15
N LEU A 156 12.90 -14.93 -9.16
CA LEU A 156 12.45 -16.00 -10.04
C LEU A 156 12.99 -17.36 -9.56
N PRO A 157 12.32 -18.48 -9.90
CA PRO A 157 12.83 -19.82 -9.64
C PRO A 157 14.20 -20.05 -10.27
N LEU A 158 15.11 -20.70 -9.55
CA LEU A 158 16.40 -21.15 -10.08
C LEU A 158 16.17 -22.41 -10.92
N ILE A 159 16.48 -22.34 -12.22
CA ILE A 159 16.41 -23.49 -13.13
C ILE A 159 17.68 -24.33 -13.05
N GLY A 160 18.84 -23.67 -12.98
CA GLY A 160 20.12 -24.35 -12.90
C GLY A 160 21.29 -23.41 -12.68
N GLN A 161 22.37 -23.96 -12.16
CA GLN A 161 23.64 -23.26 -12.00
C GLN A 161 24.79 -24.21 -12.32
N GLN A 162 25.82 -23.68 -12.98
CA GLN A 162 26.96 -24.47 -13.39
C GLN A 162 28.23 -23.64 -13.31
N GLN A 163 29.26 -24.24 -12.70
CA GLN A 163 30.62 -23.74 -12.74
C GLN A 163 31.33 -24.33 -13.97
N LEU A 164 31.70 -23.47 -14.90
CA LEU A 164 32.45 -23.80 -16.11
C LEU A 164 33.91 -23.38 -15.95
N SER A 165 34.77 -23.76 -16.90
CA SER A 165 36.20 -23.47 -16.86
C SER A 165 36.52 -21.97 -16.79
N LEU A 166 35.72 -21.15 -17.49
CA LEU A 166 35.95 -19.71 -17.60
C LEU A 166 34.91 -18.86 -16.86
N VAL A 167 33.72 -19.40 -16.64
CA VAL A 167 32.59 -18.63 -16.08
C VAL A 167 31.78 -19.46 -15.10
N ASN A 168 31.20 -18.79 -14.11
CA ASN A 168 30.11 -19.32 -13.31
C ASN A 168 28.79 -18.78 -13.87
N TYR A 169 27.87 -19.70 -14.19
CA TYR A 169 26.61 -19.42 -14.86
C TYR A 169 25.42 -19.81 -13.99
N ALA A 170 24.40 -18.94 -13.95
CA ALA A 170 23.12 -19.21 -13.29
C ALA A 170 21.95 -18.81 -14.20
N LEU A 171 20.91 -19.65 -14.22
CA LEU A 171 19.69 -19.45 -14.99
C LEU A 171 18.48 -19.42 -14.08
N PHE A 172 17.69 -18.35 -14.17
CA PHE A 172 16.42 -18.20 -13.49
C PHE A 172 15.29 -17.97 -14.50
N SER A 173 14.11 -18.53 -14.24
CA SER A 173 13.00 -18.37 -15.17
C SER A 173 11.66 -18.53 -14.48
N GLY A 174 10.71 -17.64 -14.76
CA GLY A 174 9.38 -17.72 -14.17
C GLY A 174 8.44 -16.58 -14.53
N ALA A 175 7.22 -16.66 -14.01
CA ALA A 175 6.17 -15.67 -14.26
C ALA A 175 6.48 -14.31 -13.62
N GLY A 176 6.06 -13.24 -14.31
CA GLY A 176 6.17 -11.86 -13.88
C GLY A 176 7.56 -11.23 -14.08
N PRO A 177 7.75 -9.99 -13.62
CA PRO A 177 9.00 -9.27 -13.75
C PRO A 177 10.07 -9.76 -12.77
N VAL A 178 11.32 -9.50 -13.13
CA VAL A 178 12.45 -9.41 -12.20
C VAL A 178 12.74 -7.93 -11.95
N SER A 179 12.99 -7.56 -10.69
CA SER A 179 13.22 -6.15 -10.31
C SER A 179 14.54 -5.93 -9.58
N GLU A 180 15.16 -7.03 -9.13
CA GLU A 180 16.35 -6.99 -8.30
C GLU A 180 17.10 -8.32 -8.43
N VAL A 181 18.41 -8.23 -8.21
CA VAL A 181 19.31 -9.37 -8.10
C VAL A 181 20.07 -9.26 -6.79
N TYR A 182 20.35 -10.38 -6.16
CA TYR A 182 21.11 -10.46 -4.92
C TYR A 182 22.34 -11.33 -5.13
N TRP A 183 23.47 -10.86 -4.61
CA TRP A 183 24.72 -11.60 -4.58
C TRP A 183 25.17 -11.86 -3.15
N GLN A 184 25.60 -13.09 -2.90
CA GLN A 184 26.22 -13.47 -1.64
C GLN A 184 27.45 -14.34 -1.88
N ASP A 185 28.56 -13.94 -1.24
CA ASP A 185 29.75 -14.77 -1.18
C ASP A 185 29.56 -15.97 -0.23
N GLY A 186 30.31 -17.03 -0.48
CA GLY A 186 30.36 -18.20 0.39
C GLY A 186 29.19 -19.18 0.25
N ASN A 187 29.03 -20.03 1.27
CA ASN A 187 28.30 -21.31 1.16
C ASN A 187 26.78 -21.22 1.40
N ILE A 188 26.09 -20.19 0.90
CA ILE A 188 24.63 -20.26 0.86
C ILE A 188 24.21 -21.17 -0.29
N LYS A 189 23.29 -22.09 -0.03
CA LYS A 189 22.81 -23.05 -1.04
C LYS A 189 21.30 -23.08 -1.05
N LEU A 190 20.73 -23.35 -2.22
CA LEU A 190 19.32 -23.68 -2.37
C LEU A 190 19.03 -24.97 -1.58
N GLN A 191 18.15 -24.89 -0.59
CA GLN A 191 17.72 -26.05 0.21
C GLN A 191 16.36 -26.60 -0.20
N LYS A 192 15.47 -25.72 -0.67
CA LYS A 192 14.12 -26.07 -1.11
C LYS A 192 13.74 -25.17 -2.26
N SER A 193 13.10 -25.74 -3.27
CA SER A 193 12.47 -25.02 -4.38
C SER A 193 11.11 -25.65 -4.66
N THR A 194 10.13 -24.80 -4.87
CA THR A 194 8.81 -25.09 -5.44
C THR A 194 8.52 -24.03 -6.51
N ASP A 195 7.37 -24.13 -7.19
CA ASP A 195 6.99 -23.15 -8.21
C ASP A 195 6.80 -21.74 -7.61
N ASN A 196 6.42 -21.65 -6.33
CA ASN A 196 6.10 -20.38 -5.66
C ASN A 196 7.16 -19.95 -4.62
N LEU A 197 8.09 -20.82 -4.22
CA LEU A 197 9.03 -20.53 -3.15
C LEU A 197 10.39 -21.19 -3.34
N SER A 198 11.46 -20.42 -3.16
CA SER A 198 12.83 -20.94 -2.99
C SER A 198 13.41 -20.51 -1.66
N ILE A 199 14.12 -21.40 -0.96
CA ILE A 199 14.79 -21.09 0.30
C ILE A 199 16.29 -21.35 0.16
N PHE A 200 17.07 -20.30 0.39
CA PHE A 200 18.52 -20.30 0.41
C PHE A 200 19.02 -20.16 1.85
N SER A 201 19.82 -21.11 2.31
CA SER A 201 20.40 -21.08 3.66
C SER A 201 21.77 -21.75 3.70
N LYS A 202 22.52 -21.50 4.78
CA LYS A 202 23.84 -22.10 5.01
C LYS A 202 23.73 -23.53 5.55
N SER A 203 22.71 -23.79 6.36
CA SER A 203 22.43 -25.10 6.96
C SER A 203 21.22 -25.75 6.29
N ALA A 204 21.17 -27.08 6.35
CA ALA A 204 20.00 -27.84 5.95
C ALA A 204 18.77 -27.41 6.76
N LEU A 205 17.60 -27.43 6.11
CA LEU A 205 16.33 -27.16 6.76
C LEU A 205 15.90 -28.36 7.61
N SER A 206 15.20 -28.10 8.72
CA SER A 206 14.65 -29.18 9.55
C SER A 206 13.51 -29.90 8.81
N ASN A 207 13.32 -31.19 9.11
CA ASN A 207 12.21 -31.97 8.53
C ASN A 207 10.83 -31.39 8.91
N GLU A 208 10.72 -30.77 10.09
CA GLU A 208 9.51 -30.09 10.53
C GLU A 208 9.19 -28.88 9.65
N LEU A 209 10.20 -28.04 9.38
CA LEU A 209 10.06 -26.91 8.47
C LEU A 209 9.67 -27.38 7.06
N LEU A 210 10.33 -28.42 6.55
CA LEU A 210 10.01 -28.96 5.21
C LEU A 210 8.56 -29.43 5.10
N LYS A 211 8.02 -30.10 6.12
CA LYS A 211 6.62 -30.53 6.16
C LYS A 211 5.66 -29.35 6.27
N GLY A 212 5.98 -28.35 7.09
CA GLY A 212 5.12 -27.17 7.24
C GLY A 212 5.00 -26.37 5.93
N LEU A 213 6.06 -26.32 5.12
CA LEU A 213 6.07 -25.62 3.83
C LEU A 213 5.13 -26.24 2.80
N GLU A 214 4.72 -27.51 2.95
CA GLU A 214 3.76 -28.16 2.04
C GLU A 214 2.34 -27.59 2.18
N ASN A 215 2.03 -27.00 3.34
CA ASN A 215 0.70 -26.45 3.65
C ASN A 215 0.70 -24.91 3.65
N LEU A 216 1.74 -24.28 3.09
CA LEU A 216 1.84 -22.83 3.10
C LEU A 216 0.83 -22.21 2.14
N HIS A 217 0.00 -21.30 2.65
CA HIS A 217 -1.00 -20.61 1.84
C HIS A 217 -0.37 -19.40 1.14
N PHE A 218 -0.57 -19.32 -0.17
CA PHE A 218 -0.12 -18.19 -0.99
C PHE A 218 -1.32 -17.37 -1.45
N LEU A 219 -1.18 -16.04 -1.45
CA LEU A 219 -2.15 -15.11 -2.02
C LEU A 219 -2.10 -15.05 -3.55
N ASN A 220 -0.98 -15.45 -4.16
CA ASN A 220 -0.81 -15.53 -5.61
C ASN A 220 0.34 -16.46 -6.01
N ASP A 221 0.45 -16.71 -7.32
CA ASP A 221 1.42 -17.66 -7.86
C ASP A 221 2.81 -17.07 -8.11
N LYS A 222 3.07 -15.80 -7.76
CA LYS A 222 4.38 -15.18 -7.99
C LYS A 222 5.41 -15.79 -7.04
N HIS A 223 6.41 -16.44 -7.62
CA HIS A 223 7.54 -17.00 -6.89
C HIS A 223 8.25 -15.96 -5.99
N ILE A 224 8.65 -16.39 -4.80
CA ILE A 224 9.44 -15.63 -3.83
C ILE A 224 10.71 -16.41 -3.47
N ALA A 225 11.85 -15.72 -3.40
CA ALA A 225 13.08 -16.27 -2.87
C ALA A 225 13.29 -15.80 -1.42
N ILE A 226 13.52 -16.73 -0.51
CA ILE A 226 13.89 -16.47 0.87
C ILE A 226 15.38 -16.73 1.03
N VAL A 227 16.08 -15.76 1.60
CA VAL A 227 17.51 -15.80 1.90
C VAL A 227 17.69 -15.72 3.40
N GLN A 228 18.32 -16.74 3.99
CA GLN A 228 18.60 -16.74 5.43
C GLN A 228 19.66 -15.67 5.78
N GLY A 229 19.28 -14.73 6.64
CA GLY A 229 20.14 -13.68 7.16
C GLY A 229 19.65 -12.29 6.82
N GLN A 230 20.60 -11.37 6.62
CA GLN A 230 20.35 -9.97 6.30
C GLN A 230 21.25 -9.55 5.14
N ASN A 231 20.78 -8.62 4.32
CA ASN A 231 21.58 -7.95 3.29
C ASN A 231 22.22 -6.66 3.82
N LEU A 232 23.19 -6.11 3.08
CA LEU A 232 23.94 -4.91 3.45
C LEU A 232 23.07 -3.67 3.68
N SER A 233 21.96 -3.53 2.95
CA SER A 233 21.07 -2.37 3.05
C SER A 233 19.99 -2.54 4.12
N SER A 234 19.86 -3.74 4.70
CA SER A 234 18.75 -4.14 5.57
C SER A 234 17.35 -3.94 4.95
N GLN A 235 17.26 -3.76 3.63
CA GLN A 235 16.00 -3.60 2.91
C GLN A 235 15.50 -4.95 2.39
N GLN A 236 14.19 -5.15 2.34
CA GLN A 236 13.60 -6.27 1.62
C GLN A 236 13.58 -6.00 0.12
N GLY A 237 13.61 -7.06 -0.69
CA GLY A 237 13.24 -6.99 -2.10
C GLY A 237 11.71 -7.06 -2.28
N LYS A 238 11.24 -6.85 -3.50
CA LYS A 238 9.85 -7.13 -3.92
C LYS A 238 9.55 -8.63 -3.93
N ARG A 239 10.52 -9.45 -4.35
CA ARG A 239 10.40 -10.92 -4.45
C ARG A 239 11.56 -11.68 -3.80
N ILE A 240 12.47 -10.96 -3.14
CA ILE A 240 13.57 -11.53 -2.36
C ILE A 240 13.40 -11.10 -0.90
N LEU A 241 13.18 -12.07 -0.02
CA LEU A 241 12.97 -11.86 1.42
C LEU A 241 14.19 -12.31 2.22
N PHE A 242 14.65 -11.47 3.14
CA PHE A 242 15.76 -11.74 4.03
C PHE A 242 15.22 -12.01 5.43
N LEU A 243 15.34 -13.25 5.89
CA LEU A 243 14.81 -13.71 7.17
C LEU A 243 15.94 -14.24 8.06
N GLY A 244 16.07 -13.71 9.27
CA GLY A 244 17.06 -14.19 10.24
C GLY A 244 16.73 -15.59 10.77
N ASP A 245 15.44 -15.83 11.04
CA ASP A 245 14.91 -17.10 11.52
C ASP A 245 13.96 -17.72 10.47
N LEU A 246 14.13 -19.03 10.25
CA LEU A 246 13.39 -19.81 9.28
C LEU A 246 12.39 -20.73 10.00
N THR A 247 11.40 -20.13 10.64
CA THR A 247 10.22 -20.83 11.17
C THR A 247 9.06 -20.71 10.19
N ILE A 248 8.11 -21.66 10.24
CA ILE A 248 6.92 -21.62 9.37
C ILE A 248 6.15 -20.32 9.55
N ASP A 249 5.88 -19.92 10.79
CA ASP A 249 5.17 -18.68 11.10
C ASP A 249 5.87 -17.43 10.54
N SER A 250 7.20 -17.36 10.70
CA SER A 250 8.02 -16.27 10.13
C SER A 250 7.94 -16.25 8.60
N ILE A 251 8.06 -17.41 7.95
CA ILE A 251 8.00 -17.52 6.50
C ILE A 251 6.61 -17.12 5.99
N GLU A 252 5.55 -17.71 6.54
CA GLU A 252 4.17 -17.47 6.13
C GLU A 252 3.80 -15.99 6.24
N LYS A 253 4.02 -15.36 7.41
CA LYS A 253 3.72 -13.94 7.61
C LYS A 253 4.46 -13.03 6.63
N ASN A 254 5.76 -13.28 6.39
CA ASN A 254 6.55 -12.43 5.49
C ASN A 254 6.20 -12.67 4.01
N VAL A 255 5.92 -13.92 3.62
CA VAL A 255 5.46 -14.27 2.27
C VAL A 255 4.12 -13.60 1.98
N ILE A 256 3.14 -13.72 2.88
CA ILE A 256 1.82 -13.10 2.71
C ILE A 256 1.94 -11.58 2.56
N VAL A 257 2.72 -10.90 3.42
CA VAL A 257 2.92 -9.44 3.31
C VAL A 257 3.60 -9.07 1.99
N SER A 258 4.59 -9.85 1.55
CA SER A 258 5.26 -9.61 0.27
C SER A 258 4.30 -9.76 -0.91
N GLN A 259 3.45 -10.78 -0.87
CA GLN A 259 2.46 -11.03 -1.92
C GLN A 259 1.35 -9.98 -1.90
N ALA A 260 0.89 -9.53 -0.73
CA ALA A 260 -0.03 -8.41 -0.62
C ALA A 260 0.55 -7.15 -1.28
N LYS A 261 1.81 -6.80 -1.00
CA LYS A 261 2.51 -5.68 -1.69
C LYS A 261 2.67 -5.86 -3.20
N SER A 262 2.53 -7.08 -3.71
CA SER A 262 2.58 -7.38 -5.14
C SER A 262 1.20 -7.37 -5.81
N LEU A 263 0.12 -7.40 -5.02
CA LEU A 263 -1.27 -7.39 -5.45
C LEU A 263 -1.89 -6.00 -5.35
N TYR A 264 -1.39 -5.15 -4.45
CA TYR A 264 -1.89 -3.80 -4.21
C TYR A 264 -0.77 -2.78 -4.37
N ASP A 265 -1.08 -1.57 -4.85
CA ASP A 265 -0.13 -0.46 -4.88
C ASP A 265 -0.27 0.38 -3.61
N PHE A 266 0.61 0.16 -2.64
CA PHE A 266 0.60 0.93 -1.39
C PHE A 266 1.29 2.30 -1.50
N GLY A 267 2.02 2.61 -2.58
CA GLY A 267 2.81 3.84 -2.70
C GLY A 267 3.68 4.13 -1.46
N ASP A 268 3.61 5.38 -0.98
CA ASP A 268 4.31 5.85 0.23
C ASP A 268 3.57 5.53 1.54
N SER A 269 2.56 4.66 1.51
CA SER A 269 1.78 4.33 2.70
C SER A 269 2.66 3.67 3.78
N PRO A 270 2.32 3.85 5.07
CA PRO A 270 3.04 3.19 6.16
C PRO A 270 3.11 1.67 5.99
N LYS A 271 4.24 1.07 6.36
CA LYS A 271 4.47 -0.39 6.23
C LYS A 271 3.37 -1.22 6.88
N TRP A 272 2.82 -0.76 8.00
CA TRP A 272 1.76 -1.46 8.74
C TRP A 272 0.45 -1.58 7.93
N LEU A 273 0.20 -0.71 6.95
CA LEU A 273 -1.02 -0.74 6.15
C LEU A 273 -1.12 -2.04 5.33
N SER A 274 0.01 -2.43 4.71
CA SER A 274 0.08 -3.70 3.96
C SER A 274 -0.11 -4.93 4.86
N GLN A 275 0.26 -4.83 6.14
CA GLN A 275 0.08 -5.88 7.12
C GLN A 275 -1.39 -5.98 7.55
N VAL A 276 -2.06 -4.84 7.76
CA VAL A 276 -3.51 -4.79 8.04
C VAL A 276 -4.32 -5.42 6.91
N VAL A 277 -4.03 -5.04 5.65
CA VAL A 277 -4.71 -5.63 4.48
C VAL A 277 -4.47 -7.13 4.39
N ALA A 278 -3.22 -7.57 4.55
CA ALA A 278 -2.88 -8.99 4.59
C ALA A 278 -3.65 -9.75 5.68
N SER A 279 -3.71 -9.20 6.90
CA SER A 279 -4.42 -9.78 8.03
C SER A 279 -5.90 -10.01 7.79
N PHE A 280 -6.58 -9.06 7.13
CA PHE A 280 -7.99 -9.21 6.79
C PHE A 280 -8.22 -10.27 5.71
N ILE A 281 -7.38 -10.29 4.68
CA ILE A 281 -7.53 -11.23 3.55
C ILE A 281 -7.30 -12.68 3.99
N THR A 282 -6.33 -12.92 4.88
CA THR A 282 -5.99 -14.28 5.32
C THR A 282 -6.62 -14.69 6.65
N ASP A 283 -7.39 -13.80 7.27
CA ASP A 283 -7.88 -13.97 8.64
C ASP A 283 -6.77 -14.39 9.63
N SER A 284 -5.59 -13.78 9.50
CA SER A 284 -4.41 -14.13 10.30
C SER A 284 -3.82 -12.91 10.99
N GLU A 285 -3.17 -13.11 12.14
CA GLU A 285 -2.44 -12.05 12.82
C GLU A 285 -1.10 -11.78 12.10
N ILE A 286 -1.01 -10.67 11.36
CA ILE A 286 0.14 -10.36 10.51
C ILE A 286 0.71 -8.99 10.89
N GLY A 287 2.05 -8.97 11.02
CA GLY A 287 2.81 -7.75 11.22
C GLY A 287 3.23 -7.53 12.67
N GLY A 288 3.38 -6.26 13.03
CA GLY A 288 3.82 -5.86 14.37
C GLY A 288 2.65 -5.44 15.25
N LYS A 289 2.96 -5.07 16.49
CA LYS A 289 1.96 -4.64 17.50
C LYS A 289 0.90 -3.66 16.95
N LYS A 290 1.34 -2.67 16.16
CA LYS A 290 0.44 -1.65 15.59
C LYS A 290 -0.55 -2.20 14.56
N SER A 291 -0.12 -3.07 13.64
CA SER A 291 -1.04 -3.65 12.66
C SER A 291 -2.02 -4.61 13.32
N THR A 292 -1.56 -5.44 14.26
CA THR A 292 -2.41 -6.32 15.07
C THR A 292 -3.48 -5.51 15.81
N GLU A 293 -3.08 -4.48 16.57
CA GLU A 293 -4.02 -3.70 17.40
C GLU A 293 -5.06 -2.94 16.54
N ILE A 294 -4.66 -2.48 15.35
CA ILE A 294 -5.59 -1.89 14.36
C ILE A 294 -6.60 -2.93 13.85
N VAL A 295 -6.13 -4.12 13.47
CA VAL A 295 -6.99 -5.20 12.97
C VAL A 295 -7.97 -5.64 14.05
N ASP A 296 -7.49 -5.87 15.27
CA ASP A 296 -8.32 -6.29 16.38
C ASP A 296 -9.37 -5.23 16.73
N THR A 297 -8.98 -3.95 16.76
CA THR A 297 -9.91 -2.85 17.00
C THR A 297 -11.02 -2.85 15.96
N LEU A 298 -10.69 -2.97 14.68
CA LEU A 298 -11.69 -2.98 13.60
C LEU A 298 -12.57 -4.23 13.65
N LYS A 299 -11.99 -5.43 13.80
CA LYS A 299 -12.75 -6.69 13.89
C LYS A 299 -13.74 -6.67 15.06
N ASN A 300 -13.34 -6.12 16.22
CA ASN A 300 -14.22 -6.01 17.40
C ASN A 300 -15.38 -5.02 17.22
N GLN A 301 -15.31 -4.12 16.23
CA GLN A 301 -16.38 -3.15 15.94
C GLN A 301 -17.29 -3.61 14.81
N MET A 302 -16.84 -4.55 13.98
CA MET A 302 -17.61 -5.08 12.85
C MET A 302 -18.52 -6.23 13.28
N THR A 303 -19.72 -6.29 12.69
CA THR A 303 -20.50 -7.54 12.65
C THR A 303 -19.87 -8.53 11.65
N ASP A 304 -20.30 -9.80 11.70
CA ASP A 304 -19.83 -10.82 10.74
C ASP A 304 -20.15 -10.43 9.28
N GLU A 305 -21.31 -9.82 9.04
CA GLU A 305 -21.68 -9.31 7.71
C GLU A 305 -20.79 -8.15 7.26
N GLN A 306 -20.49 -7.21 8.16
CA GLN A 306 -19.60 -6.08 7.89
C GLN A 306 -18.17 -6.55 7.61
N LEU A 307 -17.69 -7.52 8.38
CA LEU A 307 -16.36 -8.10 8.16
C LEU A 307 -16.28 -8.77 6.79
N LYS A 308 -17.32 -9.53 6.40
CA LYS A 308 -17.39 -10.13 5.07
C LYS A 308 -17.41 -9.08 3.96
N GLU A 309 -18.25 -8.06 4.08
CA GLU A 309 -18.30 -6.95 3.11
C GLU A 309 -16.95 -6.25 3.01
N TRP A 310 -16.28 -6.01 4.14
CA TRP A 310 -14.97 -5.39 4.19
C TRP A 310 -13.91 -6.20 3.44
N VAL A 311 -13.86 -7.52 3.66
CA VAL A 311 -12.93 -8.41 2.94
C VAL A 311 -13.24 -8.41 1.44
N GLU A 312 -14.50 -8.48 1.03
CA GLU A 312 -14.89 -8.40 -0.39
C GLU A 312 -14.47 -7.07 -1.05
N ARG A 313 -14.50 -5.96 -0.30
CA ARG A 313 -14.02 -4.66 -0.77
C ARG A 313 -12.50 -4.63 -0.92
N LEU A 314 -11.76 -5.17 0.05
CA LEU A 314 -10.31 -5.30 -0.05
C LEU A 314 -9.90 -6.12 -1.27
N GLU A 315 -10.59 -7.24 -1.52
CA GLU A 315 -10.36 -8.08 -2.69
C GLU A 315 -10.58 -7.34 -4.03
N LYS A 316 -11.56 -6.43 -4.10
CA LYS A 316 -11.82 -5.60 -5.30
C LYS A 316 -10.75 -4.54 -5.54
N LEU A 317 -9.96 -4.15 -4.53
CA LEU A 317 -8.87 -3.18 -4.66
C LEU A 317 -7.59 -3.80 -5.26
N LYS A 318 -7.58 -5.09 -5.61
CA LYS A 318 -6.41 -5.73 -6.23
C LYS A 318 -6.06 -5.03 -7.54
N GLY A 319 -4.80 -4.65 -7.67
CA GLY A 319 -4.28 -3.89 -8.81
C GLY A 319 -4.46 -2.37 -8.70
N GLU A 320 -5.15 -1.89 -7.67
CA GLU A 320 -5.39 -0.47 -7.44
C GLU A 320 -4.47 0.11 -6.36
N LYS A 321 -4.46 1.44 -6.28
CA LYS A 321 -3.76 2.17 -5.24
C LYS A 321 -4.51 2.02 -3.91
N VAL A 322 -3.78 1.64 -2.87
CA VAL A 322 -4.29 1.49 -1.51
C VAL A 322 -3.60 2.50 -0.61
N SER A 323 -4.39 3.33 0.06
CA SER A 323 -3.91 4.34 1.02
C SER A 323 -4.82 4.36 2.25
N PRO A 324 -4.36 4.93 3.38
CA PRO A 324 -5.21 5.03 4.58
C PRO A 324 -6.55 5.70 4.30
N LYS A 325 -6.56 6.75 3.46
CA LYS A 325 -7.76 7.48 3.07
C LYS A 325 -8.75 6.60 2.28
N ILE A 326 -8.26 5.84 1.30
CA ILE A 326 -9.10 4.94 0.50
C ILE A 326 -9.72 3.85 1.39
N LEU A 327 -8.93 3.31 2.33
CA LEU A 327 -9.45 2.33 3.26
C LEU A 327 -10.43 2.94 4.25
N ASP A 328 -10.22 4.18 4.73
CA ASP A 328 -11.18 4.90 5.58
C ASP A 328 -12.50 5.18 4.87
N GLU A 329 -12.48 5.52 3.57
CA GLU A 329 -13.68 5.66 2.73
C GLU A 329 -14.44 4.32 2.66
N GLY A 330 -13.72 3.22 2.36
CA GLY A 330 -14.32 1.88 2.35
C GLY A 330 -14.88 1.44 3.70
N LEU A 331 -14.17 1.71 4.80
CA LEU A 331 -14.67 1.46 6.16
C LEU A 331 -15.91 2.30 6.46
N SER A 332 -15.94 3.55 6.01
CA SER A 332 -17.08 4.45 6.22
C SER A 332 -18.36 3.91 5.58
N GLU A 333 -18.23 3.31 4.39
CA GLU A 333 -19.35 2.66 3.71
C GLU A 333 -19.82 1.40 4.45
N VAL A 334 -18.89 0.54 4.89
CA VAL A 334 -19.22 -0.70 5.63
C VAL A 334 -19.91 -0.41 6.96
N PHE A 335 -19.45 0.61 7.68
CA PHE A 335 -20.04 1.01 8.96
C PHE A 335 -21.29 1.88 8.80
N GLY A 336 -21.52 2.48 7.62
CA GLY A 336 -22.58 3.47 7.39
C GLY A 336 -22.30 4.83 8.08
N HIS A 337 -21.12 5.01 8.65
CA HIS A 337 -20.71 6.20 9.38
C HIS A 337 -19.29 6.59 8.98
N HIS A 338 -19.03 7.87 8.80
CA HIS A 338 -17.71 8.34 8.38
C HIS A 338 -16.64 8.05 9.45
N THR A 339 -15.48 7.54 9.04
CA THR A 339 -14.30 7.37 9.89
C THR A 339 -13.03 7.85 9.19
N GLN A 340 -12.02 8.19 9.99
CA GLN A 340 -10.67 8.60 9.54
C GLN A 340 -9.60 7.82 10.29
N TYR A 341 -9.97 6.65 10.81
CA TYR A 341 -9.17 5.88 11.76
C TYR A 341 -7.78 5.52 11.24
N LEU A 342 -7.68 5.04 9.99
CA LEU A 342 -6.42 4.62 9.39
C LEU A 342 -5.56 5.84 9.05
N SER A 343 -6.16 6.92 8.55
CA SER A 343 -5.47 8.17 8.22
C SER A 343 -4.89 8.84 9.47
N LEU A 344 -5.64 8.84 10.58
CA LEU A 344 -5.17 9.36 11.86
C LEU A 344 -4.07 8.47 12.45
N ASN A 345 -4.22 7.14 12.37
CA ASN A 345 -3.17 6.20 12.77
C ASN A 345 -1.91 6.28 11.91
N ALA A 346 -2.01 6.71 10.66
CA ALA A 346 -0.84 6.94 9.80
C ALA A 346 0.00 8.15 10.24
N SER A 347 -0.61 9.09 10.98
CA SER A 347 0.01 10.37 11.38
C SER A 347 0.65 10.34 12.77
N ILE A 348 0.55 9.23 13.49
CA ILE A 348 1.08 9.09 14.86
C ILE A 348 1.85 7.77 15.03
N GLU A 349 2.74 7.68 16.02
CA GLU A 349 3.42 6.42 16.35
C GLU A 349 2.51 5.46 17.13
N GLY A 350 1.72 5.98 18.08
CA GLY A 350 0.77 5.21 18.88
C GLY A 350 -0.47 4.75 18.13
N ILE A 351 -1.50 4.34 18.88
CA ILE A 351 -2.81 3.97 18.34
C ILE A 351 -3.80 5.09 18.62
N PHE A 352 -4.39 5.62 17.56
CA PHE A 352 -5.48 6.58 17.65
C PHE A 352 -6.75 5.77 17.94
N PRO A 353 -7.63 6.19 18.85
CA PRO A 353 -8.86 5.43 19.14
C PRO A 353 -9.79 5.36 17.94
N PHE A 354 -10.52 4.26 17.79
CA PHE A 354 -11.54 4.14 16.74
C PHE A 354 -12.73 5.03 17.08
N LEU A 355 -13.06 5.93 16.16
CA LEU A 355 -14.12 6.92 16.30
C LEU A 355 -14.86 7.06 14.98
N PHE A 356 -16.16 7.31 15.07
CA PHE A 356 -16.93 7.84 13.96
C PHE A 356 -16.91 9.36 14.03
N ASN A 357 -16.82 10.00 12.88
CA ASN A 357 -16.80 11.45 12.74
C ASN A 357 -18.08 11.91 12.05
N ASP A 358 -18.58 13.06 12.48
CA ASP A 358 -19.62 13.78 11.77
C ASP A 358 -18.96 14.92 10.98
N ASN A 359 -19.12 14.87 9.66
CA ASN A 359 -18.45 15.77 8.72
C ASN A 359 -19.28 17.02 8.41
N ARG A 360 -20.47 17.19 9.02
CA ARG A 360 -21.29 18.38 8.84
C ARG A 360 -20.58 19.60 9.41
N GLY A 361 -20.77 20.74 8.74
CA GLY A 361 -20.24 22.02 9.23
C GLY A 361 -20.90 22.40 10.56
N VAL A 362 -20.10 22.84 11.53
CA VAL A 362 -20.58 23.35 12.82
C VAL A 362 -20.66 24.87 12.76
N TYR A 363 -21.83 25.42 13.09
CA TYR A 363 -22.10 26.85 13.06
C TYR A 363 -22.44 27.33 14.46
N VAL A 364 -21.88 28.46 14.90
CA VAL A 364 -22.37 29.18 16.08
C VAL A 364 -23.04 30.46 15.61
N GLY A 365 -24.35 30.55 15.80
CA GLY A 365 -25.14 31.60 15.15
C GLY A 365 -25.10 31.47 13.62
N THR A 366 -24.52 32.46 12.93
CA THR A 366 -24.34 32.47 11.47
C THR A 366 -22.94 32.04 11.04
N ASP A 367 -22.00 31.89 11.98
CA ASP A 367 -20.59 31.75 11.66
C ASP A 367 -20.20 30.28 11.67
N GLN A 368 -19.69 29.79 10.55
CA GLN A 368 -19.10 28.46 10.48
C GLN A 368 -17.79 28.46 11.27
N ILE A 369 -17.64 27.52 12.19
CA ILE A 369 -16.40 27.39 12.96
C ILE A 369 -15.54 26.30 12.36
N ASP A 370 -14.45 26.71 11.75
CA ASP A 370 -13.41 25.78 11.30
C ASP A 370 -12.72 25.12 12.50
N ASN A 371 -12.36 23.85 12.35
CA ASN A 371 -11.65 23.02 13.34
C ASN A 371 -12.48 22.53 14.55
N VAL A 372 -13.80 22.71 14.57
CA VAL A 372 -14.65 21.95 15.49
C VAL A 372 -14.88 20.57 14.88
N LYS A 373 -14.31 19.52 15.49
CA LYS A 373 -14.58 18.14 15.11
C LYS A 373 -15.71 17.60 15.98
N VAL A 374 -16.62 16.88 15.35
CA VAL A 374 -17.71 16.18 16.02
C VAL A 374 -17.47 14.69 15.89
N VAL A 375 -17.37 14.00 17.01
CA VAL A 375 -17.06 12.56 17.06
C VAL A 375 -18.10 11.82 17.88
N PHE A 376 -18.36 10.58 17.49
CA PHE A 376 -19.20 9.66 18.24
C PHE A 376 -18.32 8.60 18.91
N LYS A 377 -18.51 8.44 20.22
CA LYS A 377 -17.75 7.49 21.04
C LYS A 377 -18.62 6.98 22.17
N ASP A 378 -18.66 5.66 22.38
CA ASP A 378 -19.35 5.00 23.49
C ASP A 378 -20.83 5.41 23.66
N GLY A 379 -21.53 5.73 22.56
CA GLY A 379 -22.93 6.17 22.60
C GLY A 379 -23.14 7.68 22.72
N PHE A 380 -22.06 8.46 22.89
CA PHE A 380 -22.12 9.91 23.11
C PHE A 380 -21.56 10.69 21.92
N VAL A 381 -22.09 11.90 21.73
CA VAL A 381 -21.60 12.86 20.74
C VAL A 381 -20.71 13.88 21.44
N TYR A 382 -19.55 14.12 20.86
CA TYR A 382 -18.50 14.95 21.45
C TYR A 382 -18.06 16.02 20.45
N TYR A 383 -17.90 17.26 20.93
CA TYR A 383 -17.42 18.40 20.15
C TYR A 383 -16.04 18.81 20.65
N THR A 384 -15.11 19.16 19.77
CA THR A 384 -13.82 19.72 20.20
C THR A 384 -14.06 20.98 21.04
N ALA A 385 -13.63 20.95 22.30
CA ALA A 385 -14.00 21.92 23.31
C ALA A 385 -13.33 23.29 23.05
N ASP A 386 -12.01 23.30 22.82
CA ASP A 386 -11.24 24.53 22.71
C ASP A 386 -11.73 25.52 21.64
N PRO A 387 -11.86 25.14 20.35
CA PRO A 387 -12.31 26.07 19.32
C PRO A 387 -13.76 26.50 19.54
N LEU A 388 -14.63 25.58 19.97
CA LEU A 388 -16.05 25.85 20.18
C LEU A 388 -16.29 26.80 21.36
N LEU A 389 -15.68 26.52 22.52
CA LEU A 389 -15.87 27.31 23.74
C LEU A 389 -15.24 28.71 23.60
N LYS A 390 -14.11 28.84 22.91
CA LYS A 390 -13.54 30.16 22.57
C LYS A 390 -14.50 31.01 21.75
N HIS A 391 -15.15 30.40 20.77
CA HIS A 391 -16.14 31.10 19.96
C HIS A 391 -17.42 31.45 20.73
N LEU A 392 -17.78 30.65 21.74
CA LEU A 392 -18.85 30.95 22.69
C LEU A 392 -18.46 32.00 23.75
N GLY A 393 -17.27 32.62 23.64
CA GLY A 393 -16.82 33.70 24.52
C GLY A 393 -16.13 33.24 25.81
N TYR A 394 -15.64 31.99 25.86
CA TYR A 394 -14.88 31.47 26.99
C TYR A 394 -13.37 31.43 26.73
N GLU A 395 -12.59 31.77 27.74
CA GLU A 395 -11.18 31.44 27.81
C GLU A 395 -11.00 30.00 28.29
N VAL A 396 -10.17 29.23 27.58
CA VAL A 396 -9.87 27.83 27.93
C VAL A 396 -8.39 27.65 28.23
N SER A 397 -8.07 26.85 29.24
CA SER A 397 -6.68 26.54 29.60
C SER A 397 -6.57 25.21 30.34
N VAL A 398 -5.40 24.58 30.25
CA VAL A 398 -5.07 23.38 31.04
C VAL A 398 -4.18 23.80 32.20
N GLY A 399 -4.54 23.42 33.42
CA GLY A 399 -3.71 23.66 34.60
C GLY A 399 -3.49 22.39 35.42
N LYS A 400 -2.78 22.53 36.53
CA LYS A 400 -2.38 21.39 37.40
C LYS A 400 -3.57 20.55 37.87
N ASN A 401 -4.75 21.15 38.02
CA ASN A 401 -5.94 20.49 38.59
C ASN A 401 -7.04 20.24 37.55
N GLY A 402 -6.71 20.22 36.25
CA GLY A 402 -7.63 19.86 35.18
C GLY A 402 -7.80 20.93 34.10
N TYR A 403 -8.88 20.81 33.34
CA TYR A 403 -9.26 21.72 32.26
C TYR A 403 -10.12 22.87 32.81
N TYR A 404 -9.82 24.10 32.43
CA TYR A 404 -10.48 25.31 32.92
C TYR A 404 -11.18 26.02 31.78
N VAL A 405 -12.41 26.46 32.02
CA VAL A 405 -13.23 27.22 31.07
C VAL A 405 -13.84 28.41 31.79
N ARG A 406 -13.56 29.63 31.36
CA ARG A 406 -13.89 30.85 32.11
C ARG A 406 -14.40 31.97 31.22
N ASN A 407 -15.35 32.75 31.73
CA ASN A 407 -15.68 34.07 31.22
C ASN A 407 -16.00 35.00 32.41
N GLU A 408 -16.58 36.16 32.16
CA GLU A 408 -16.89 37.13 33.24
C GLU A 408 -17.89 36.61 34.28
N ALA A 409 -18.82 35.72 33.89
CA ALA A 409 -19.91 35.25 34.76
C ALA A 409 -19.67 33.84 35.34
N SER A 410 -18.87 33.03 34.64
CA SER A 410 -18.78 31.59 34.87
C SER A 410 -17.33 31.12 34.91
N ASN A 411 -16.98 30.35 35.93
CA ASN A 411 -15.68 29.73 36.09
C ASN A 411 -15.84 28.22 36.34
N PHE A 412 -15.54 27.43 35.30
CA PHE A 412 -15.56 25.99 35.35
C PHE A 412 -14.16 25.41 35.51
N ARG A 413 -14.06 24.32 36.27
CA ARG A 413 -12.91 23.41 36.30
C ARG A 413 -13.41 21.98 36.17
N PHE A 414 -12.81 21.24 35.25
CA PHE A 414 -13.07 19.83 34.98
C PHE A 414 -11.82 19.00 35.34
N PRO A 415 -11.76 18.45 36.56
CA PRO A 415 -10.72 17.50 36.94
C PRO A 415 -10.89 16.18 36.18
N LYS A 416 -9.77 15.61 35.73
CA LYS A 416 -9.73 14.37 34.95
C LYS A 416 -9.94 13.13 35.84
N ASP A 417 -10.81 12.20 35.47
CA ASP A 417 -11.04 10.91 36.15
C ASP A 417 -11.60 11.01 37.59
N TYR A 418 -12.26 12.11 37.96
CA TYR A 418 -12.78 12.30 39.33
C TYR A 418 -14.32 12.28 39.46
N GLY A 419 -15.07 12.22 38.36
CA GLY A 419 -16.55 12.14 38.39
C GLY A 419 -17.24 13.38 38.99
N PHE A 420 -16.63 14.56 38.86
CA PHE A 420 -17.24 15.84 39.25
C PHE A 420 -16.67 17.00 38.43
N TYR A 421 -17.38 18.13 38.39
CA TYR A 421 -16.83 19.42 37.97
C TYR A 421 -16.98 20.45 39.09
N VAL A 422 -16.27 21.57 38.97
CA VAL A 422 -16.39 22.73 39.86
C VAL A 422 -16.91 23.90 39.04
N TYR A 423 -17.97 24.54 39.51
CA TYR A 423 -18.53 25.77 38.93
C TYR A 423 -18.60 26.84 40.02
N ASN A 424 -17.96 27.98 39.78
CA ASN A 424 -17.87 29.11 40.72
C ASN A 424 -17.56 28.63 42.16
N GLU A 425 -16.45 27.89 42.27
CA GLU A 425 -15.92 27.30 43.52
C GLU A 425 -16.78 26.20 44.18
N THR A 426 -17.93 25.86 43.60
CA THR A 426 -18.83 24.81 44.11
C THR A 426 -18.65 23.52 43.33
N ARG A 427 -18.54 22.39 44.03
CA ARG A 427 -18.40 21.05 43.43
C ARG A 427 -19.76 20.45 43.07
N TYR A 428 -19.86 19.88 41.87
CA TYR A 428 -21.02 19.15 41.39
C TYR A 428 -20.59 17.77 40.89
N ASN A 429 -21.14 16.70 41.48
CA ASN A 429 -20.87 15.34 41.01
C ASN A 429 -21.55 15.09 39.66
N THR A 430 -20.94 14.27 38.82
CA THR A 430 -21.43 13.95 37.49
C THR A 430 -21.69 12.46 37.33
N VAL A 431 -22.62 12.13 36.43
CA VAL A 431 -22.93 10.75 36.04
C VAL A 431 -22.07 10.26 34.88
N SER A 432 -21.46 11.20 34.13
CA SER A 432 -20.51 10.98 33.06
C SER A 432 -19.48 12.13 33.05
N GLU A 433 -18.39 11.98 32.31
CA GLU A 433 -17.38 13.02 32.21
C GLU A 433 -17.84 14.14 31.24
N PRO A 434 -17.97 15.41 31.70
CA PRO A 434 -18.40 16.50 30.83
C PRO A 434 -17.41 16.82 29.72
N VAL A 435 -16.13 16.72 30.06
CA VAL A 435 -15.03 16.95 29.14
C VAL A 435 -14.08 15.77 29.23
N ILE A 436 -13.76 15.18 28.08
CA ILE A 436 -12.81 14.08 27.96
C ILE A 436 -11.64 14.48 27.08
N GLU A 437 -10.54 13.74 27.19
CA GLU A 437 -9.38 13.91 26.33
C GLU A 437 -9.33 12.77 25.30
N ILE A 438 -9.33 13.12 24.02
CA ILE A 438 -9.18 12.17 22.91
C ILE A 438 -7.95 12.62 22.12
N ALA A 439 -6.91 11.79 22.13
CA ALA A 439 -5.65 12.03 21.41
C ALA A 439 -5.06 13.43 21.65
N GLY A 440 -5.01 13.87 22.91
CA GLY A 440 -4.45 15.16 23.32
C GLY A 440 -5.37 16.38 23.13
N SER A 441 -6.56 16.19 22.55
CA SER A 441 -7.55 17.26 22.39
C SER A 441 -8.71 17.08 23.36
N HIS A 442 -9.20 18.18 23.93
CA HIS A 442 -10.36 18.18 24.81
C HIS A 442 -11.65 18.17 23.99
N TYR A 443 -12.60 17.33 24.41
CA TYR A 443 -13.92 17.25 23.82
C TYR A 443 -14.98 17.39 24.90
N VAL A 444 -16.02 18.18 24.62
CA VAL A 444 -17.20 18.33 25.47
C VAL A 444 -18.32 17.44 24.95
N GLU A 445 -18.96 16.69 25.84
CA GLU A 445 -20.12 15.87 25.50
C GLU A 445 -21.35 16.75 25.23
N GLU A 446 -22.17 16.40 24.25
CA GLU A 446 -23.29 17.21 23.74
C GLU A 446 -24.28 17.65 24.82
N THR A 447 -24.72 16.73 25.68
CA THR A 447 -25.68 17.01 26.76
C THR A 447 -25.08 17.96 27.79
N TRP A 448 -23.81 17.76 28.16
CA TRP A 448 -23.08 18.67 29.03
C TRP A 448 -22.83 20.03 28.37
N LEU A 449 -22.58 20.07 27.07
CA LEU A 449 -22.44 21.30 26.31
C LEU A 449 -23.71 22.16 26.42
N GLN A 450 -24.88 21.57 26.14
CA GLN A 450 -26.18 22.23 26.28
C GLN A 450 -26.44 22.69 27.72
N ARG A 451 -26.15 21.82 28.70
CA ARG A 451 -26.46 22.06 30.11
C ARG A 451 -25.56 23.10 30.78
N LEU A 452 -24.25 23.06 30.54
CA LEU A 452 -23.28 23.89 31.26
C LEU A 452 -23.06 25.23 30.58
N PHE A 453 -23.19 25.28 29.25
CA PHE A 453 -22.88 26.48 28.46
C PHE A 453 -24.13 27.15 27.87
N ALA A 454 -25.32 26.66 28.24
CA ALA A 454 -26.62 27.21 27.84
C ALA A 454 -26.70 27.42 26.32
N VAL A 455 -26.51 26.33 25.57
CA VAL A 455 -26.65 26.34 24.12
C VAL A 455 -27.75 25.38 23.68
N GLU A 456 -28.44 25.73 22.61
CA GLU A 456 -29.31 24.84 21.85
C GLU A 456 -28.56 24.30 20.63
N ILE A 457 -28.78 23.03 20.29
CA ILE A 457 -28.10 22.36 19.18
C ILE A 457 -29.15 21.79 18.24
N ASP A 458 -29.23 22.38 17.05
CA ASP A 458 -30.11 21.96 15.97
C ASP A 458 -29.28 21.22 14.91
N LYS A 459 -29.63 19.96 14.62
CA LYS A 459 -28.97 19.14 13.61
C LYS A 459 -29.86 19.01 12.37
N SER A 460 -29.32 19.41 11.22
CA SER A 460 -29.92 19.21 9.90
C SER A 460 -29.08 18.22 9.07
N ASP A 461 -29.53 17.85 7.88
CA ASP A 461 -28.80 16.91 7.03
C ASP A 461 -27.38 17.38 6.69
N ASN A 462 -27.16 18.70 6.59
CA ASN A 462 -25.89 19.26 6.12
C ASN A 462 -25.12 20.10 7.16
N ALA A 463 -25.74 20.43 8.30
CA ALA A 463 -25.15 21.35 9.27
C ALA A 463 -25.60 21.06 10.70
N ILE A 464 -24.72 21.39 11.64
CA ILE A 464 -24.99 21.42 13.08
C ILE A 464 -24.95 22.89 13.50
N SER A 465 -26.11 23.42 13.92
CA SER A 465 -26.24 24.81 14.38
C SER A 465 -26.29 24.85 15.90
N ILE A 466 -25.39 25.62 16.50
CA ILE A 466 -25.29 25.85 17.93
C ILE A 466 -25.70 27.30 18.21
N LYS A 467 -26.69 27.50 19.07
CA LYS A 467 -27.23 28.83 19.41
C LYS A 467 -27.10 29.06 20.90
N PRO A 468 -26.44 30.15 21.36
CA PRO A 468 -26.50 30.54 22.75
C PRO A 468 -27.96 30.83 23.14
N THR A 469 -28.46 30.18 24.17
CA THR A 469 -29.74 30.50 24.75
C THR A 469 -29.55 31.78 25.56
N ALA A 470 -30.33 32.83 25.29
CA ALA A 470 -30.22 34.10 26.01
C ALA A 470 -30.26 33.85 27.53
N THR A 471 -29.19 34.28 28.19
CA THR A 471 -28.82 34.16 29.61
C THR A 471 -29.96 33.88 30.59
N LEU A 472 -29.73 32.86 31.44
CA LEU A 472 -30.19 32.83 32.83
C LEU A 472 -29.74 34.12 33.53
N GLN A 473 -30.53 35.18 33.44
CA GLN A 473 -30.49 36.26 34.41
C GLN A 473 -31.05 35.68 35.72
N GLN A 474 -30.18 35.48 36.71
CA GLN A 474 -30.57 35.50 38.12
C GLN A 474 -30.05 36.78 38.75
#